data_AF-A0A2M7RL02-F1
#
_entry.id   AF-A0A2M7RL02-F1
#
_cell.length_a   1.000
_cell.length_b   1.000
_cell.length_c   1.000
_cell.angle_alpha   90.00
_cell.angle_beta   90.00
_cell.angle_gamma   90.00
#
_symmetry.space_group_name_H-M   'P 1'
#
loop_
_entity.id
_entity.type
_entity.pdbx_description
1 polymer ?
#
loop_
_entity_poly.entity_id
_entity_poly.type
_entity_poly.pdbx_seq_one_letter_code
_entity_poly.pdbx_strand_id
1 'polypeptide(L)'
;MKNNISKSLYWTPRILSIIFICFLALMSLDVFDSGLNFWQTAGALFMHILPALILLIILIISWKREIVGGVGFILAGLVYIALLMRNQFEWYMLSWAIQISGVAFLTGILFLVGWFKKKKE
;
A
#
# COMPACT_ATOMS: atom_id res chain seq x y z
N MET A 1 17.51 26.26 3.53
CA MET A 1 17.42 24.80 3.25
C MET A 1 16.59 23.99 4.24
N LYS A 2 16.39 24.41 5.51
CA LYS A 2 15.60 23.66 6.51
C LYS A 2 14.13 23.40 6.10
N ASN A 3 13.50 24.33 5.37
CA ASN A 3 12.09 24.25 4.95
C ASN A 3 11.81 23.28 3.78
N ASN A 4 12.82 22.93 2.97
CA ASN A 4 12.61 22.05 1.81
C ASN A 4 12.58 20.57 2.23
N ILE A 5 13.35 20.22 3.27
CA ILE A 5 13.40 18.86 3.80
C ILE A 5 12.07 18.51 4.50
N SER A 6 11.47 19.45 5.23
CA SER A 6 10.16 19.23 5.86
C SER A 6 9.04 19.08 4.84
N LYS A 7 9.04 19.88 3.76
CA LYS A 7 8.10 19.71 2.63
C LYS A 7 8.29 18.37 1.91
N SER A 8 9.53 18.00 1.61
CA SER A 8 9.83 16.72 0.94
C SER A 8 9.37 15.53 1.79
N LEU A 9 9.70 15.51 3.08
CA LEU A 9 9.30 14.43 3.99
C LEU A 9 7.78 14.33 4.19
N TYR A 10 7.05 15.44 4.01
CA TYR A 10 5.60 15.45 4.00
C TYR A 10 5.02 14.88 2.70
N TRP A 11 5.50 15.33 1.53
CA TRP A 11 4.89 14.95 0.24
C TRP A 11 5.34 13.58 -0.29
N THR A 12 6.60 13.19 -0.05
CA THR A 12 7.15 11.92 -0.55
C THR A 12 6.32 10.69 -0.16
N PRO A 13 6.00 10.42 1.13
CA PRO A 13 5.20 9.24 1.48
C PRO A 13 3.82 9.26 0.83
N ARG A 14 3.22 10.44 0.66
CA ARG A 14 1.88 10.61 0.08
C ARG A 14 1.86 10.31 -1.41
N ILE A 15 2.80 10.89 -2.15
CA ILE A 15 2.95 10.64 -3.60
C ILE A 15 3.27 9.17 -3.84
N LEU A 16 4.20 8.60 -3.06
CA LEU A 16 4.57 7.20 -3.19
C LEU A 16 3.39 6.27 -2.91
N SER A 17 2.59 6.55 -1.88
CA SER A 17 1.37 5.79 -1.61
C SER A 17 0.32 5.92 -2.71
N ILE A 18 0.12 7.11 -3.31
CA ILE A 18 -0.81 7.27 -4.45
C ILE A 18 -0.37 6.40 -5.62
N ILE A 19 0.91 6.46 -5.98
CA ILE A 19 1.48 5.65 -7.07
C ILE A 19 1.29 4.16 -6.75
N PHE A 20 1.59 3.74 -5.53
CA PHE A 20 1.45 2.35 -5.10
C PHE A 20 0.00 1.86 -5.14
N ILE A 21 -0.97 2.66 -4.68
CA ILE A 21 -2.40 2.33 -4.74
C ILE A 21 -2.88 2.22 -6.18
N CYS A 22 -2.49 3.16 -7.05
CA CYS A 22 -2.82 3.11 -8.48
C CYS A 22 -2.22 1.85 -9.13
N PHE A 23 -0.98 1.51 -8.81
CA PHE A 23 -0.34 0.28 -9.28
C PHE A 23 -1.13 -0.96 -8.85
N LEU A 24 -1.52 -1.06 -7.58
CA LEU A 24 -2.33 -2.19 -7.08
C LEU A 24 -3.72 -2.26 -7.74
N ALA A 25 -4.34 -1.12 -8.00
CA ALA A 25 -5.62 -1.06 -8.70
C ALA A 25 -5.49 -1.50 -10.17
N LEU A 26 -4.38 -1.16 -10.85
CA LEU A 26 -4.11 -1.63 -12.21
C LEU A 26 -3.92 -3.14 -12.28
N MET A 27 -3.31 -3.74 -11.25
CA MET A 27 -3.19 -5.21 -11.16
C MET A 27 -4.56 -5.90 -11.16
N SER A 28 -5.62 -5.27 -10.66
CA SER A 28 -6.97 -5.82 -10.66
C SER A 28 -7.61 -5.96 -12.04
N LEU A 29 -7.02 -5.34 -13.07
CA LEU A 29 -7.52 -5.43 -14.45
C LEU A 29 -7.21 -6.80 -15.09
N ASP A 30 -6.36 -7.62 -14.48
CA ASP A 30 -6.07 -8.99 -14.93
C ASP A 30 -7.33 -9.88 -14.99
N VAL A 31 -8.32 -9.59 -14.14
CA VAL A 31 -9.62 -10.28 -14.10
C VAL A 31 -10.34 -10.25 -15.45
N PHE A 32 -10.13 -9.23 -16.29
CA PHE A 32 -10.78 -9.17 -17.60
C PHE A 32 -10.31 -10.24 -18.59
N ASP A 33 -9.13 -10.83 -18.39
CA ASP A 33 -8.57 -11.88 -19.25
C ASP A 33 -8.98 -13.30 -18.82
N SER A 34 -9.75 -13.42 -17.73
CA SER A 34 -10.08 -14.71 -17.11
C SER A 34 -11.25 -15.48 -17.75
N GLY A 35 -11.87 -14.93 -18.81
CA GLY A 35 -13.00 -15.57 -19.51
C GLY A 35 -14.29 -15.71 -18.69
N LEU A 36 -14.40 -14.98 -17.58
CA LEU A 36 -15.55 -14.99 -16.68
C LEU A 36 -16.78 -14.30 -17.29
N ASN A 37 -17.97 -14.68 -16.83
CA ASN A 37 -19.21 -13.97 -17.19
C ASN A 37 -19.28 -12.59 -16.51
N PHE A 38 -20.19 -11.73 -16.97
CA PHE A 38 -20.28 -10.33 -16.48
C PHE A 38 -20.34 -10.20 -14.94
N TRP A 39 -21.18 -10.99 -14.28
CA TRP A 39 -21.35 -10.93 -12.82
C TRP A 39 -20.14 -11.48 -12.07
N GLN A 40 -19.52 -12.52 -12.59
CA GLN A 40 -18.29 -13.09 -12.05
C GLN A 40 -17.12 -12.10 -12.18
N THR A 41 -16.96 -11.46 -13.34
CA THR A 41 -15.95 -10.42 -13.57
C THR A 41 -16.16 -9.23 -12.63
N ALA A 42 -17.41 -8.77 -12.47
CA ALA A 42 -17.71 -7.66 -11.55
C ALA A 42 -17.37 -8.02 -10.09
N GLY A 43 -17.73 -9.24 -9.65
CA GLY A 43 -17.40 -9.72 -8.31
C GLY A 43 -15.90 -9.90 -8.09
N ALA A 44 -15.19 -10.50 -9.04
CA ALA A 44 -13.75 -10.70 -8.99
C ALA A 44 -13.00 -9.36 -9.01
N LEU A 45 -13.38 -8.42 -9.86
CA LEU A 45 -12.80 -7.07 -9.89
C LEU A 45 -12.98 -6.36 -8.54
N PHE A 46 -14.16 -6.45 -7.93
CA PHE A 46 -14.42 -5.87 -6.61
C PHE A 46 -13.53 -6.47 -5.51
N MET A 47 -13.33 -7.79 -5.54
CA MET A 47 -12.44 -8.46 -4.59
C MET A 47 -10.97 -8.10 -4.82
N HIS A 48 -10.54 -7.97 -6.09
CA HIS A 48 -9.17 -7.62 -6.45
C HIS A 48 -8.81 -6.15 -6.16
N ILE A 49 -9.78 -5.23 -6.20
CA ILE A 49 -9.55 -3.80 -5.90
C ILE A 49 -9.64 -3.49 -4.41
N LEU A 50 -10.23 -4.39 -3.61
CA LEU A 50 -10.41 -4.21 -2.16
C LEU A 50 -9.11 -3.86 -1.41
N PRO A 51 -7.96 -4.50 -1.66
CA PRO A 51 -6.69 -4.14 -1.03
C PRO A 51 -6.28 -2.68 -1.31
N ALA A 52 -6.46 -2.22 -2.56
CA ALA A 52 -6.16 -0.84 -2.95
C ALA A 52 -7.10 0.17 -2.27
N LEU A 53 -8.39 -0.17 -2.13
CA LEU A 53 -9.36 0.66 -1.41
C LEU A 53 -9.04 0.80 0.07
N ILE A 54 -8.61 -0.28 0.73
CA ILE A 54 -8.19 -0.24 2.14
C ILE A 54 -6.99 0.70 2.33
N LEU A 55 -5.98 0.58 1.47
CA LEU A 55 -4.81 1.47 1.49
C LEU A 55 -5.18 2.93 1.18
N LEU A 56 -6.15 3.16 0.29
CA LEU A 56 -6.68 4.49 0.01
C LEU A 56 -7.34 5.11 1.24
N ILE A 57 -8.11 4.35 2.01
CA ILE A 57 -8.72 4.84 3.26
C ILE A 57 -7.62 5.20 4.28
N ILE A 58 -6.62 4.33 4.45
CA ILE A 58 -5.46 4.60 5.32
C ILE A 58 -4.77 5.89 4.88
N LEU A 59 -4.61 6.07 3.57
CA LEU A 59 -4.00 7.24 2.98
C LEU A 59 -4.81 8.51 3.28
N ILE A 60 -6.12 8.50 3.07
CA ILE A 60 -7.00 9.65 3.35
C ILE A 60 -6.91 10.05 4.84
N ILE A 61 -6.91 9.08 5.75
CA ILE A 61 -6.79 9.34 7.19
C ILE A 61 -5.39 9.87 7.53
N SER A 62 -4.35 9.40 6.84
CA SER A 62 -2.97 9.80 7.10
C SER A 62 -2.68 11.27 6.81
N TRP A 63 -3.50 11.94 5.99
CA TRP A 63 -3.40 13.40 5.77
C TRP A 63 -3.59 14.18 7.07
N LYS A 64 -4.52 13.75 7.93
CA LYS A 64 -4.73 14.36 9.25
C LYS A 64 -3.88 13.71 10.33
N ARG A 65 -3.59 12.41 10.23
CA ARG A 65 -2.85 11.63 11.24
C ARG A 65 -1.76 10.77 10.61
N GLU A 66 -0.56 11.31 10.46
CA GLU A 66 0.55 10.63 9.78
C GLU A 66 0.93 9.27 10.40
N ILE A 67 0.75 9.12 11.72
CA ILE A 67 0.96 7.83 12.40
C ILE A 67 0.07 6.72 11.86
N VAL A 68 -1.16 7.04 11.41
CA VAL A 68 -2.08 6.05 10.81
C VAL A 68 -1.56 5.57 9.47
N GLY A 69 -0.96 6.46 8.67
CA GLY A 69 -0.27 6.06 7.44
C GLY A 69 0.91 5.15 7.77
N GLY A 70 1.73 5.53 8.76
CA GLY A 70 2.90 4.77 9.15
C GLY A 70 2.58 3.35 9.60
N VAL A 71 1.69 3.23 10.58
CA VAL A 71 1.26 1.93 11.12
C VAL A 71 0.43 1.16 10.10
N GLY A 72 -0.48 1.83 9.38
CA GLY A 72 -1.37 1.19 8.42
C GLY A 72 -0.65 0.54 7.25
N PHE A 73 0.31 1.22 6.63
CA PHE A 73 1.08 0.65 5.52
C PHE A 73 2.00 -0.49 5.98
N ILE A 74 2.59 -0.39 7.19
CA ILE A 74 3.38 -1.48 7.76
C ILE A 74 2.50 -2.70 8.04
N LEU A 75 1.36 -2.51 8.70
CA LEU A 75 0.45 -3.62 8.99
C LEU A 75 -0.07 -4.26 7.70
N ALA A 76 -0.38 -3.47 6.66
CA ALA A 76 -0.79 -4.01 5.36
C ALA A 76 0.28 -4.92 4.75
N GLY A 77 1.56 -4.51 4.78
CA GLY A 77 2.67 -5.33 4.32
C GLY A 77 2.84 -6.62 5.13
N LEU A 78 2.71 -6.55 6.46
CA LEU A 78 2.77 -7.72 7.34
C LEU A 78 1.61 -8.69 7.10
N VAL A 79 0.39 -8.18 6.96
CA VAL A 79 -0.80 -8.99 6.65
C VAL A 79 -0.63 -9.69 5.32
N TYR A 80 -0.12 -8.99 4.29
CA TYR A 80 0.15 -9.59 2.99
C TYR A 80 1.14 -10.76 3.07
N ILE A 81 2.26 -10.59 3.79
CA ILE A 81 3.22 -11.68 4.03
C ILE A 81 2.57 -12.85 4.79
N ALA A 82 1.81 -12.56 5.85
CA ALA A 82 1.16 -13.59 6.66
C ALA A 82 0.14 -14.41 5.85
N LEU A 83 -0.63 -13.75 4.99
CA LEU A 83 -1.57 -14.42 4.07
C LEU A 83 -0.82 -15.28 3.06
N LEU A 84 0.31 -14.80 2.54
CA LEU A 84 1.13 -15.55 1.59
C LEU A 84 1.73 -16.82 2.22
N MET A 85 2.23 -16.72 3.45
CA MET A 85 2.80 -17.86 4.19
C MET A 85 1.78 -18.95 4.53
N ARG A 86 0.48 -18.64 4.47
CA ARG A 86 -0.59 -19.63 4.70
C ARG A 86 -0.84 -20.53 3.48
N ASN A 87 -0.44 -20.09 2.28
CA ASN A 87 -0.57 -20.86 1.06
C ASN A 87 0.67 -21.75 0.80
N GLN A 88 0.55 -22.68 -0.15
CA GLN A 88 1.69 -23.49 -0.62
C GLN A 88 2.80 -22.55 -1.11
N PHE A 89 3.93 -22.55 -0.42
CA PHE A 89 5.00 -21.59 -0.65
C PHE A 89 5.82 -21.98 -1.88
N GLU A 90 5.82 -21.09 -2.88
CA GLU A 90 6.63 -21.22 -4.09
C GLU A 90 7.70 -20.11 -4.14
N TRP A 91 8.89 -20.41 -4.67
CA TRP A 91 10.00 -19.45 -4.70
C TRP A 91 9.70 -18.15 -5.44
N TYR A 92 8.86 -18.18 -6.48
CA TYR A 92 8.44 -16.98 -7.21
C TYR A 92 7.54 -16.08 -6.36
N MET A 93 6.81 -16.62 -5.37
CA MET A 93 5.97 -15.81 -4.48
C MET A 93 6.82 -14.89 -3.60
N LEU A 94 8.06 -15.30 -3.27
CA LEU A 94 8.97 -14.52 -2.45
C LEU A 94 9.40 -13.21 -3.15
N SER A 95 9.62 -13.22 -4.46
CA SER A 95 10.00 -12.01 -5.20
C SER A 95 8.85 -11.00 -5.21
N TRP A 96 7.63 -11.44 -5.48
CA TRP A 96 6.42 -10.63 -5.39
C TRP A 96 6.14 -10.13 -3.96
N ALA A 97 6.36 -10.99 -2.96
CA ALA A 97 6.25 -10.63 -1.55
C ALA A 97 7.15 -9.46 -1.21
N ILE A 98 8.44 -9.56 -1.56
CA ILE A 98 9.44 -8.54 -1.25
C ILE A 98 9.12 -7.23 -1.98
N GLN A 99 8.70 -7.27 -3.24
CA GLN A 99 8.38 -6.05 -4.00
C GLN A 99 7.19 -5.30 -3.41
N ILE A 100 6.05 -5.98 -3.21
CA ILE A 100 4.82 -5.34 -2.72
C ILE A 100 4.99 -4.92 -1.26
N SER A 101 5.48 -5.82 -0.41
CA SER A 101 5.68 -5.52 1.03
C SER A 101 6.78 -4.50 1.23
N GLY A 102 7.84 -4.52 0.40
CA GLY A 102 8.93 -3.57 0.47
C GLY A 102 8.48 -2.14 0.22
N VAL A 103 7.64 -1.91 -0.81
CA VAL A 103 7.06 -0.59 -1.07
C VAL A 103 6.11 -0.17 0.06
N ALA A 104 5.29 -1.09 0.59
CA ALA A 104 4.44 -0.83 1.74
C ALA A 104 5.24 -0.46 3.01
N PHE A 105 6.32 -1.17 3.31
CA PHE A 105 7.18 -0.84 4.44
C PHE A 105 7.92 0.48 4.25
N LEU A 106 8.44 0.74 3.04
CA LEU A 106 9.09 2.00 2.73
C LEU A 106 8.14 3.18 2.94
N THR A 107 6.92 3.10 2.40
CA THR A 107 5.90 4.15 2.58
C THR A 107 5.53 4.33 4.06
N GLY A 108 5.30 3.25 4.80
CA GLY A 108 5.00 3.30 6.23
C GLY A 108 6.13 3.90 7.07
N ILE A 109 7.38 3.50 6.82
CA ILE A 109 8.55 4.07 7.50
C ILE A 109 8.65 5.57 7.23
N LEU A 110 8.46 6.02 5.98
CA LEU A 110 8.49 7.45 5.64
C LEU A 110 7.42 8.25 6.40
N PHE A 111 6.19 7.72 6.51
CA PHE A 111 5.14 8.33 7.33
C PHE A 111 5.52 8.41 8.81
N LEU A 112 6.12 7.35 9.38
CA LEU A 112 6.57 7.36 10.78
C LEU A 112 7.70 8.37 11.01
N VAL A 113 8.68 8.42 10.11
CA VAL A 113 9.79 9.40 10.20
C VAL A 113 9.25 10.83 10.14
N GLY A 114 8.28 11.10 9.27
CA GLY A 114 7.57 12.39 9.22
C GLY A 114 6.90 12.73 10.55
N TRP A 115 6.16 11.77 11.11
CA TRP A 115 5.45 11.94 12.38
C TRP A 115 6.40 12.22 13.56
N PHE A 116 7.49 11.47 13.70
CA PHE A 116 8.45 11.68 14.78
C PHE A 116 9.18 13.01 14.68
N LYS A 117 9.53 13.47 13.47
CA LYS A 117 10.16 14.79 13.30
C LYS A 117 9.19 15.91 13.64
N LYS A 118 7.93 15.82 13.24
CA LYS A 118 6.90 16.81 13.57
C LYS A 118 6.58 16.89 15.06
N LYS A 119 6.78 15.81 15.83
CA LYS A 119 6.60 15.78 17.28
C LYS A 119 7.79 16.40 18.06
N LYS A 120 8.96 16.48 17.42
CA LYS A 120 10.20 16.96 18.04
C LYS A 120 10.47 18.45 17.79
N GLU A 121 9.74 19.04 16.83
CA GLU A 121 9.62 20.49 16.61
C GLU A 121 8.50 21.06 17.48
#